data_AF-S9UJR4-F1
#
_entry.id   AF-S9UJR4-F1
#
_cell.length_a   1.000
_cell.length_b   1.000
_cell.length_c   1.000
_cell.angle_alpha   90.00
_cell.angle_beta   90.00
_cell.angle_gamma   90.00
#
_symmetry.space_group_name_H-M   'P 1'
#
loop_
_entity.id
_entity.type
_entity.pdbx_description
1 polymer ?
#
loop_
_entity_poly.entity_id
_entity_poly.type
_entity_poly.pdbx_seq_one_letter_code
_entity_poly.pdbx_strand_id
1 'polypeptide(L)'
;MFKCKQAMEKNNMEGARIYAENSIRKKNESINHLRLAARMDAVVSRMDTAIKMKMVTKNMGDMVKGMDKVLKSMDPEKISKIMDQFEQQFETIDVTSAYMEGAIGQSTAGTTPEDEVNNLMSQVADEHGLDIKDQLDDKLRISSKMPQNEQPQQAREEDDDLENRLAALRGR
;
A
#
# COMPACT_ATOMS: atom_id res chain seq x y z
N MET A 1 9.63 35.71 -15.63
CA MET A 1 10.20 35.82 -17.01
C MET A 1 9.83 37.11 -17.72
N PHE A 2 8.56 37.56 -17.73
CA PHE A 2 8.12 38.77 -18.46
C PHE A 2 8.93 40.05 -18.10
N LYS A 3 9.21 40.29 -16.82
CA LYS A 3 10.01 41.44 -16.35
C LYS A 3 11.48 41.39 -16.79
N CYS A 4 12.02 40.18 -16.95
CA CYS A 4 13.40 39.95 -17.39
C CYS A 4 13.54 40.24 -18.90
N LYS A 5 12.57 39.78 -19.69
CA LYS A 5 12.47 40.07 -21.13
C LYS A 5 12.33 41.57 -21.39
N GLN A 6 11.46 42.25 -20.63
CA GLN A 6 11.25 43.69 -20.77
C GLN A 6 12.49 44.52 -20.36
N ALA A 7 13.30 44.04 -19.41
CA ALA A 7 14.56 44.68 -19.03
C ALA A 7 15.66 44.51 -20.10
N MET A 8 15.70 43.35 -20.77
CA MET A 8 16.57 43.12 -21.92
C MET A 8 16.19 43.97 -23.13
N GLU A 9 14.90 44.12 -23.43
CA GLU A 9 14.40 45.00 -24.51
C GLU A 9 14.74 46.47 -24.26
N LYS A 10 14.88 46.88 -23.00
CA LYS A 10 15.30 48.24 -22.60
C LYS A 10 16.82 48.42 -22.50
N ASN A 11 17.62 47.47 -23.00
CA ASN A 11 19.09 47.43 -22.89
C ASN A 11 19.65 47.49 -21.45
N ASN A 12 18.82 47.24 -20.43
CA ASN A 12 19.26 47.21 -19.04
C ASN A 12 19.65 45.77 -18.66
N MET A 13 20.87 45.39 -19.05
CA MET A 13 21.40 44.04 -18.83
C MET A 13 21.56 43.69 -17.34
N GLU A 14 21.87 44.68 -16.51
CA GLU A 14 22.08 44.50 -15.06
C GLU A 14 20.75 44.26 -14.33
N GLY A 15 19.71 45.01 -14.67
CA GLY A 15 18.35 44.78 -14.18
C GLY A 15 17.79 43.43 -14.64
N ALA A 16 18.06 43.02 -15.88
CA ALA A 16 17.69 41.70 -16.37
C ALA A 16 18.37 40.58 -15.56
N ARG A 17 19.66 40.72 -15.22
CA ARG A 17 20.38 39.74 -14.40
C ARG A 17 19.76 39.58 -13.01
N ILE A 18 19.41 40.68 -12.34
CA ILE A 18 18.76 40.66 -11.01
C ILE A 18 17.38 40.02 -11.09
N TYR A 19 16.60 40.28 -12.14
CA TYR A 19 15.29 39.63 -12.34
C TYR A 19 15.42 38.13 -12.66
N ALA A 20 16.45 37.73 -13.40
CA ALA A 20 16.75 36.33 -13.69
C ALA A 20 17.13 35.59 -12.40
N GLU A 21 18.04 36.15 -11.60
CA GLU A 21 18.48 35.57 -10.34
C GLU A 21 17.32 35.40 -9.35
N ASN A 22 16.50 36.43 -9.19
CA ASN A 22 15.30 36.34 -8.35
C ASN A 22 14.29 35.31 -8.88
N SER A 23 14.18 35.14 -10.20
CA SER A 23 13.30 34.13 -10.79
C SER A 23 13.80 32.72 -10.52
N ILE A 24 15.12 32.48 -10.62
CA ILE A 24 15.75 31.19 -10.29
C ILE A 24 15.59 30.88 -8.80
N ARG A 25 15.85 31.86 -7.94
CA ARG A 25 15.67 31.72 -6.49
C ARG A 25 14.24 31.33 -6.15
N LYS A 26 13.24 32.06 -6.66
CA LYS A 26 11.82 31.73 -6.43
C LYS A 26 11.41 30.37 -6.98
N LYS A 27 11.97 29.94 -8.11
CA LYS A 27 11.73 28.59 -8.65
C LYS A 27 12.24 27.52 -7.68
N ASN A 28 13.46 27.64 -7.19
CA ASN A 28 14.03 26.69 -6.24
C ASN A 28 13.27 26.69 -4.92
N GLU A 29 12.89 27.87 -4.44
CA GLU A 29 12.04 28.02 -3.26
C GLU A 29 10.70 27.30 -3.43
N SER A 30 10.04 27.48 -4.58
CA SER A 30 8.78 26.79 -4.91
C SER A 30 8.92 25.27 -4.93
N ILE A 31 10.03 24.73 -5.45
CA ILE A 31 10.28 23.29 -5.46
C ILE A 31 10.47 22.76 -4.02
N ASN A 32 11.19 23.50 -3.18
CA ASN A 32 11.36 23.13 -1.78
C ASN A 32 10.04 23.20 -1.00
N HIS A 33 9.23 24.23 -1.23
CA HIS A 33 7.88 24.32 -0.66
C HIS A 33 6.97 23.19 -1.12
N LEU A 34 7.05 22.77 -2.39
CA LEU A 34 6.27 21.64 -2.90
C LEU A 34 6.68 20.32 -2.22
N ARG A 35 7.99 20.09 -2.03
CA ARG A 35 8.48 18.92 -1.28
C ARG A 35 8.02 18.95 0.18
N LEU A 36 8.02 20.13 0.81
CA LEU A 36 7.51 20.29 2.17
C LEU A 36 6.00 20.02 2.24
N ALA A 37 5.23 20.52 1.26
CA ALA A 37 3.79 20.28 1.17
C ALA A 37 3.46 18.79 1.00
N ALA A 38 4.19 18.06 0.15
CA ALA A 38 4.01 16.62 0.00
C ALA A 38 4.31 15.85 1.30
N ARG A 39 5.35 16.26 2.05
CA ARG A 39 5.65 15.69 3.37
C ARG A 39 4.57 16.00 4.40
N MET A 40 4.05 17.23 4.40
CA MET A 40 2.94 17.64 5.26
C MET A 40 1.68 16.82 4.96
N ASP A 41 1.34 16.62 3.69
CA ASP A 41 0.18 15.84 3.26
C ASP A 41 0.25 14.38 3.73
N ALA A 42 1.44 13.76 3.61
CA ALA A 42 1.68 12.43 4.16
C ALA A 42 1.49 12.37 5.69
N VAL A 43 1.90 13.43 6.41
CA VAL A 43 1.68 13.52 7.87
C VAL A 43 0.19 13.70 8.20
N VAL A 44 -0.54 14.50 7.43
CA VAL A 44 -2.00 14.68 7.59
C VAL A 44 -2.72 13.34 7.40
N SER A 45 -2.39 12.58 6.35
CA SER A 45 -2.99 11.25 6.12
C SER A 45 -2.77 10.28 7.29
N ARG A 46 -1.55 10.27 7.86
CA ARG A 46 -1.25 9.49 9.08
C ARG A 46 -2.02 9.99 10.29
N MET A 47 -2.15 11.30 10.45
CA MET A 47 -2.90 11.92 11.54
C MET A 47 -4.40 11.60 11.45
N ASP A 48 -4.99 11.66 10.25
CA ASP A 48 -6.40 11.29 10.01
C ASP A 48 -6.65 9.83 10.36
N THR A 49 -5.74 8.94 9.97
CA THR A 49 -5.79 7.52 10.35
C THR A 49 -5.73 7.35 11.86
N ALA A 50 -4.81 8.06 12.54
CA ALA A 50 -4.70 8.02 13.98
C ALA A 50 -5.95 8.57 14.70
N ILE A 51 -6.57 9.63 14.17
CA ILE A 51 -7.82 10.19 14.71
C ILE A 51 -8.96 9.18 14.56
N LYS A 52 -9.11 8.57 13.38
CA LYS A 52 -10.12 7.53 13.14
C LYS A 52 -9.92 6.34 14.07
N MET A 53 -8.68 5.86 14.21
CA MET A 53 -8.35 4.76 15.11
C MET A 53 -8.67 5.10 16.57
N LYS A 54 -8.33 6.32 17.02
CA LYS A 54 -8.68 6.81 18.36
C LYS A 54 -10.20 6.85 18.59
N MET A 55 -10.97 7.22 17.56
CA MET A 55 -12.44 7.21 17.64
C MET A 55 -12.97 5.78 17.76
N VAL A 56 -12.43 4.83 17.00
CA VAL A 56 -12.76 3.39 17.13
C VAL A 56 -12.43 2.88 18.53
N THR A 57 -11.23 3.15 19.05
CA THR A 57 -10.84 2.75 20.42
C THR A 57 -11.77 3.34 21.48
N LYS A 58 -12.18 4.61 21.33
CA LYS A 58 -13.14 5.24 22.23
C LYS A 58 -14.49 4.52 22.19
N ASN A 59 -15.01 4.25 20.99
CA ASN A 59 -16.28 3.55 20.80
C ASN A 59 -16.24 2.13 21.38
N MET A 60 -15.15 1.38 21.18
CA MET A 60 -14.94 0.07 21.82
C MET A 60 -14.91 0.20 23.35
N GLY A 61 -14.24 1.22 23.89
CA GLY A 61 -14.21 1.47 25.33
C GLY A 61 -15.59 1.74 25.92
N ASP A 62 -16.43 2.50 25.21
CA ASP A 62 -17.81 2.77 25.63
C ASP A 62 -18.70 1.52 25.48
N MET A 63 -18.49 0.71 24.45
CA MET A 63 -19.17 -0.58 24.27
C MET A 63 -18.82 -1.57 25.38
N VAL A 64 -17.54 -1.69 25.76
CA VAL A 64 -17.09 -2.58 26.86
C VAL A 64 -17.71 -2.16 28.18
N LYS A 65 -17.81 -0.85 28.45
CA LYS A 65 -18.54 -0.35 29.64
C LYS A 65 -20.03 -0.66 29.57
N GLY A 66 -20.63 -0.57 28.39
CA GLY A 66 -22.02 -1.00 28.14
C GLY A 66 -22.20 -2.48 28.43
N MET A 67 -21.27 -3.31 27.96
CA MET A 67 -21.27 -4.76 28.16
C MET A 67 -21.06 -5.16 29.62
N ASP A 68 -20.17 -4.49 30.38
CA ASP A 68 -20.00 -4.70 31.83
C ASP A 68 -21.30 -4.42 32.59
N LYS A 69 -22.06 -3.40 32.17
CA LYS A 69 -23.35 -3.04 32.76
C LYS A 69 -24.45 -4.06 32.43
N VAL A 70 -24.42 -4.63 31.22
CA VAL A 70 -25.34 -5.71 30.82
C VAL A 70 -25.00 -7.01 31.52
N LEU A 71 -23.72 -7.38 31.63
CA LEU A 71 -23.24 -8.54 32.38
C LEU A 71 -23.64 -8.46 33.86
N LYS A 72 -23.60 -7.27 34.47
CA LYS A 72 -24.08 -7.04 35.85
C LYS A 72 -25.61 -7.11 36.02
N SER A 73 -26.38 -6.86 34.97
CA SER A 73 -27.86 -6.93 35.01
C SER A 73 -28.43 -8.28 34.55
N MET A 74 -27.55 -9.22 34.20
CA MET A 74 -27.71 -10.68 34.09
C MET A 74 -29.07 -11.17 33.56
N ASP A 75 -29.17 -11.27 32.24
CA ASP A 75 -30.22 -12.00 31.53
C ASP A 75 -29.55 -12.82 30.41
N PRO A 76 -29.50 -14.16 30.49
CA PRO A 76 -28.78 -15.02 29.53
C PRO A 76 -29.18 -14.79 28.07
N GLU A 77 -30.44 -14.43 27.81
CA GLU A 77 -30.93 -14.11 26.46
C GLU A 77 -30.33 -12.82 25.89
N LYS A 78 -30.00 -11.84 26.74
CA LYS A 78 -29.35 -10.59 26.31
C LYS A 78 -27.85 -10.77 26.06
N ILE A 79 -27.20 -11.67 26.78
CA ILE A 79 -25.79 -12.02 26.52
C ILE A 79 -25.66 -12.70 25.16
N SER A 80 -26.60 -13.58 24.79
CA SER A 80 -26.63 -14.17 23.44
C SER A 80 -26.71 -13.08 22.37
N LYS A 81 -27.63 -12.11 22.49
CA LYS A 81 -27.75 -11.00 21.52
C LYS A 81 -26.51 -10.10 21.44
N ILE A 82 -25.81 -9.87 22.55
CA ILE A 82 -24.58 -9.07 22.54
C ILE A 82 -23.42 -9.86 21.95
N MET A 83 -23.33 -11.16 22.20
CA MET A 83 -22.33 -12.02 21.57
C MET A 83 -22.56 -12.13 20.06
N ASP A 84 -23.81 -12.27 19.62
CA ASP A 84 -24.15 -12.25 18.19
C ASP A 84 -23.77 -10.90 17.54
N GLN A 85 -24.02 -9.78 18.21
CA GLN A 85 -23.60 -8.45 17.74
C GLN A 85 -22.08 -8.25 17.75
N PHE A 86 -21.39 -8.82 18.73
CA PHE A 86 -19.94 -8.77 18.81
C PHE A 86 -19.31 -9.58 17.67
N GLU A 87 -19.81 -10.78 17.40
CA GLU A 87 -19.39 -11.61 16.27
C GLU A 87 -19.60 -10.88 14.94
N GLN A 88 -20.77 -10.26 14.74
CA GLN A 88 -21.08 -9.50 13.53
C GLN A 88 -20.18 -8.27 13.35
N GLN A 89 -19.83 -7.58 14.45
CA GLN A 89 -18.91 -6.44 14.41
C GLN A 89 -17.47 -6.87 14.18
N PHE A 90 -17.05 -8.01 14.74
CA PHE A 90 -15.72 -8.55 14.54
C PHE A 90 -15.54 -9.07 13.10
N GLU A 91 -16.53 -9.78 12.56
CA GLU A 91 -16.56 -10.21 11.16
C GLU A 91 -16.53 -9.00 10.21
N THR A 92 -17.26 -7.92 10.54
CA THR A 92 -17.19 -6.67 9.77
C THR A 92 -15.78 -6.06 9.83
N ILE A 93 -15.10 -6.08 10.99
CA ILE A 93 -13.72 -5.58 11.12
C ILE A 93 -12.77 -6.43 10.30
N ASP A 94 -12.90 -7.75 10.29
CA ASP A 94 -12.04 -8.63 9.51
C ASP A 94 -12.27 -8.43 8.01
N VAL A 95 -13.52 -8.34 7.55
CA VAL A 95 -13.85 -8.08 6.14
C VAL A 95 -13.39 -6.68 5.72
N THR A 96 -13.56 -5.66 6.57
CA THR A 96 -13.10 -4.30 6.25
C THR A 96 -11.59 -4.17 6.28
N SER A 97 -10.89 -4.90 7.15
CA SER A 97 -9.42 -4.97 7.16
C SER A 97 -8.91 -5.67 5.91
N ALA A 98 -9.50 -6.81 5.53
CA ALA A 98 -9.17 -7.50 4.29
C ALA A 98 -9.49 -6.66 3.03
N TYR A 99 -10.61 -5.94 3.04
CA TYR A 99 -10.97 -5.02 1.95
C TYR A 99 -10.04 -3.82 1.88
N MET A 100 -9.65 -3.25 3.03
CA MET A 100 -8.69 -2.15 3.10
C MET A 100 -7.30 -2.61 2.66
N GLU A 101 -6.86 -3.80 3.05
CA GLU A 101 -5.62 -4.40 2.60
C GLU A 101 -5.64 -4.71 1.10
N GLY A 102 -6.75 -5.22 0.57
CA GLY A 102 -6.95 -5.42 -0.86
C GLY A 102 -6.98 -4.11 -1.65
N ALA A 103 -7.67 -3.08 -1.14
CA ALA A 103 -7.74 -1.76 -1.78
C ALA A 103 -6.40 -1.01 -1.73
N ILE A 104 -5.67 -1.12 -0.61
CA ILE A 104 -4.31 -0.61 -0.49
C ILE A 104 -3.40 -1.36 -1.45
N GLY A 105 -3.43 -2.71 -1.45
CA GLY A 105 -2.65 -3.55 -2.35
C GLY A 105 -2.88 -3.21 -3.82
N GLN A 106 -4.13 -3.01 -4.24
CA GLN A 106 -4.47 -2.57 -5.61
C GLN A 106 -4.01 -1.14 -5.90
N SER A 107 -4.13 -0.21 -4.95
CA SER A 107 -3.65 1.17 -5.13
C SER A 107 -2.12 1.24 -5.14
N THR A 108 -1.42 0.39 -4.40
CA THR A 108 0.04 0.34 -4.32
C THR A 108 0.66 -0.47 -5.43
N ALA A 109 -0.05 -1.42 -6.06
CA ALA A 109 0.44 -2.21 -7.19
C ALA A 109 0.91 -1.34 -8.37
N GLY A 110 0.30 -0.17 -8.57
CA GLY A 110 0.72 0.78 -9.61
C GLY A 110 1.96 1.62 -9.25
N THR A 111 2.27 1.77 -7.95
CA THR A 111 3.40 2.58 -7.46
C THR A 111 4.55 1.73 -6.93
N THR A 112 4.33 0.43 -6.75
CA THR A 112 5.28 -0.53 -6.18
C THR A 112 5.16 -1.83 -6.97
N PRO A 113 5.83 -1.93 -8.14
CA PRO A 113 5.82 -3.14 -8.94
C PRO A 113 6.45 -4.31 -8.19
N GLU A 114 5.81 -5.48 -8.23
CA GLU A 114 6.31 -6.72 -7.63
C GLU A 114 7.73 -7.05 -8.11
N ASP A 115 8.05 -6.81 -9.38
CA ASP A 115 9.37 -7.08 -9.95
C ASP A 115 10.48 -6.22 -9.31
N GLU A 116 10.20 -4.95 -8.97
CA GLU A 116 11.15 -4.07 -8.29
C GLU A 116 11.36 -4.51 -6.84
N VAL A 117 10.30 -4.96 -6.18
CA VAL A 117 10.36 -5.50 -4.81
C VAL A 117 11.13 -6.82 -4.78
N ASN A 118 10.87 -7.73 -5.73
CA ASN A 118 11.54 -9.03 -5.83
C ASN A 118 13.03 -8.87 -6.15
N ASN A 119 13.41 -7.93 -7.03
CA ASN A 119 14.81 -7.61 -7.30
C ASN A 119 15.51 -7.05 -6.06
N LEU A 120 14.88 -6.11 -5.35
CA LEU A 120 15.42 -5.58 -4.10
C LEU A 120 15.56 -6.68 -3.03
N MET A 121 14.58 -7.57 -2.92
CA MET A 121 14.59 -8.69 -1.99
C MET A 121 15.73 -9.67 -2.32
N SER A 122 15.96 -9.99 -3.59
CA SER A 122 17.11 -10.82 -4.01
C SER A 122 18.44 -10.13 -3.72
N GLN A 123 18.55 -8.82 -3.98
CA GLN A 123 19.77 -8.08 -3.71
C GLN A 123 20.10 -8.05 -2.21
N VAL A 124 19.09 -7.81 -1.35
CA VAL A 124 19.25 -7.84 0.11
C VAL A 124 19.57 -9.26 0.60
N ALA A 125 18.97 -10.28 -0.01
CA ALA A 125 19.24 -11.67 0.30
C ALA A 125 20.69 -12.07 0.00
N ASP A 126 21.19 -11.69 -1.18
CA ASP A 126 22.56 -11.93 -1.61
C ASP A 126 23.57 -11.13 -0.75
N GLU A 127 23.25 -9.87 -0.40
CA GLU A 127 24.08 -9.03 0.47
C GLU A 127 24.18 -9.55 1.91
N HIS A 128 23.12 -10.19 2.42
CA HIS A 128 23.08 -10.75 3.77
C HIS A 128 23.32 -12.26 3.84
N GLY A 129 23.62 -12.92 2.71
CA GLY A 129 23.83 -14.37 2.64
C GLY A 129 22.61 -15.18 3.06
N LEU A 130 21.41 -14.62 2.89
CA LEU A 130 20.14 -15.31 3.13
C LEU A 130 19.78 -16.06 1.84
N ASP A 131 20.01 -17.37 1.79
CA ASP A 131 19.55 -18.21 0.66
C ASP A 131 18.01 -18.28 0.67
N ILE A 132 17.35 -17.31 0.02
CA ILE A 132 15.88 -17.28 -0.20
C ILE A 132 15.40 -18.46 -1.06
N LYS A 133 16.33 -19.17 -1.71
CA LYS A 133 16.05 -20.38 -2.51
C LYS A 133 15.24 -21.41 -1.74
N ASP A 134 15.46 -21.59 -0.44
CA ASP A 134 14.73 -22.60 0.32
C ASP A 134 13.31 -22.16 0.70
N GLN A 135 13.01 -20.86 0.87
CA GLN A 135 11.66 -20.38 1.24
C GLN A 135 10.76 -20.08 0.04
N LEU A 136 11.33 -19.71 -1.10
CA LEU A 136 10.56 -19.59 -2.35
C LEU A 136 10.19 -20.98 -2.90
N ASP A 137 11.08 -21.96 -2.73
CA ASP A 137 10.82 -23.36 -3.06
C ASP A 137 9.86 -24.02 -2.05
N ASP A 138 9.81 -23.57 -0.77
CA ASP A 138 8.84 -24.12 0.20
C ASP A 138 7.38 -23.72 -0.08
N LYS A 139 7.13 -22.52 -0.64
CA LYS A 139 5.79 -22.16 -1.15
C LYS A 139 5.38 -22.99 -2.37
N LEU A 140 6.33 -23.54 -3.11
CA LEU A 140 6.07 -24.52 -4.18
C LEU A 140 5.94 -25.95 -3.63
N ARG A 141 6.69 -26.30 -2.58
CA ARG A 141 6.74 -27.65 -1.98
C ARG A 141 5.58 -27.99 -1.05
N ILE A 142 4.88 -27.01 -0.49
CA ILE A 142 3.65 -27.28 0.30
C ILE A 142 2.50 -27.79 -0.61
N SER A 143 2.58 -27.58 -1.93
CA SER A 143 1.67 -28.24 -2.88
C SER A 143 2.08 -29.70 -3.20
N SER A 144 3.35 -30.06 -3.04
CA SER A 144 3.92 -31.34 -3.47
C SER A 144 4.13 -32.35 -2.34
N LYS A 145 3.10 -32.64 -1.53
CA LYS A 145 3.05 -33.87 -0.72
C LYS A 145 2.09 -34.89 -1.34
N MET A 146 2.59 -35.60 -2.34
CA MET A 146 2.25 -37.01 -2.55
C MET A 146 3.47 -37.74 -3.17
N PRO A 147 3.86 -38.93 -2.68
CA PRO A 147 5.18 -39.51 -2.96
C PRO A 147 5.29 -40.23 -4.31
N GLN A 148 6.41 -39.97 -4.99
CA GLN A 148 7.23 -40.86 -5.84
C GLN A 148 6.59 -41.56 -7.06
N ASN A 149 6.97 -41.14 -8.29
CA ASN A 149 7.97 -41.85 -9.12
C ASN A 149 8.33 -41.06 -10.42
N GLU A 150 9.62 -41.06 -10.78
CA GLU A 150 10.23 -40.89 -12.13
C GLU A 150 10.07 -39.58 -12.98
N GLN A 151 11.19 -38.86 -13.08
CA GLN A 151 11.76 -38.02 -14.16
C GLN A 151 11.00 -36.82 -14.81
N PRO A 152 11.70 -35.69 -15.11
CA PRO A 152 11.09 -34.42 -15.52
C PRO A 152 11.26 -34.10 -17.02
N GLN A 153 10.16 -33.90 -17.77
CA GLN A 153 10.23 -33.20 -19.06
C GLN A 153 8.95 -32.53 -19.60
N GLN A 154 7.82 -32.53 -18.89
CA GLN A 154 6.53 -32.05 -19.45
C GLN A 154 6.08 -30.64 -19.01
N ALA A 155 6.71 -30.02 -18.01
CA ALA A 155 6.19 -28.77 -17.43
C ALA A 155 6.37 -27.51 -18.30
N ARG A 156 7.22 -27.52 -19.34
CA ARG A 156 7.39 -26.35 -20.23
C ARG A 156 6.38 -26.28 -21.37
N GLU A 157 5.79 -27.41 -21.77
CA GLU A 157 4.84 -27.43 -22.89
C GLU A 157 3.43 -26.99 -22.46
N GLU A 158 3.07 -27.18 -21.19
CA GLU A 158 1.73 -26.83 -20.68
C GLU A 158 1.52 -25.32 -20.48
N ASP A 159 2.57 -24.57 -20.10
CA ASP A 159 2.49 -23.12 -19.95
C ASP A 159 2.32 -22.41 -21.31
N ASP A 160 3.09 -22.81 -22.33
CA ASP A 160 2.99 -22.27 -23.70
C ASP A 160 1.61 -22.56 -24.32
N ASP A 161 1.00 -23.72 -24.00
CA ASP A 161 -0.34 -24.10 -24.48
C ASP A 161 -1.47 -23.29 -23.82
N LEU A 162 -1.34 -22.98 -22.53
CA LEU A 162 -2.28 -22.12 -21.82
C LEU A 162 -2.21 -20.67 -22.31
N GLU A 163 -1.01 -20.17 -22.58
CA GLU A 163 -0.78 -18.82 -23.10
C GLU A 163 -1.36 -18.65 -24.51
N ASN A 164 -1.17 -19.66 -25.37
CA ASN A 164 -1.78 -19.72 -26.70
C ASN A 164 -3.31 -19.83 -26.65
N ARG A 165 -3.88 -20.59 -25.71
CA ARG A 165 -5.33 -20.68 -25.50
C ARG A 165 -5.94 -19.37 -25.02
N LEU A 166 -5.24 -18.64 -24.14
CA LEU A 166 -5.65 -17.32 -23.67
C LEU A 166 -5.57 -16.26 -24.78
N ALA A 167 -4.53 -16.31 -25.62
CA ALA A 167 -4.41 -15.44 -26.78
C ALA A 167 -5.55 -15.67 -27.80
N ALA A 168 -5.92 -16.93 -28.05
CA ALA A 168 -7.02 -17.29 -28.93
C ALA A 168 -8.40 -16.82 -28.42
N LEU A 169 -8.58 -16.73 -27.10
CA LEU A 169 -9.79 -16.20 -26.47
C LEU A 169 -9.84 -14.67 -26.43
N ARG A 170 -8.70 -13.98 -26.42
CA ARG A 170 -8.62 -12.51 -26.50
C ARG A 170 -8.73 -11.97 -27.93
N GLY A 171 -8.52 -12.82 -28.93
CA GLY A 171 -8.59 -12.47 -30.35
C GLY A 171 -9.98 -12.62 -31.01
N ARG A 172 -11.05 -12.77 -30.23
CA ARG A 172 -12.43 -12.91 -30.75
C ARG A 172 -13.37 -11.84 -30.20
#